data_AF-A0A8T5H8U5-F1
#
_entry.id   AF-A0A8T5H8U5-F1
#
_cell.length_a   1.000
_cell.length_b   1.000
_cell.length_c   1.000
_cell.angle_alpha   90.00
_cell.angle_beta   90.00
_cell.angle_gamma   90.00
#
_symmetry.space_group_name_H-M   'P 1'
#
loop_
_entity.id
_entity.type
_entity.pdbx_description
1 polymer ?
#
loop_
_entity_poly.entity_id
_entity_poly.type
_entity_poly.pdbx_seq_one_letter_code
_entity_poly.pdbx_strand_id
1 'polypeptide(L)' 'KKFQKLFKTLLKQGVFIPPSQFEVVFLSDAHTENDLNKTLDAYHTALKSVKN' A
#
# COMPACT_ATOMS: atom_id res chain seq x y z
N LYS A 1 5.90 1.31 -14.95
CA LYS A 1 4.43 1.52 -14.77
C LYS A 1 3.80 0.66 -13.65
N LYS A 2 4.38 -0.49 -13.26
CA LYS A 2 3.85 -1.37 -12.20
C LYS A 2 3.68 -0.66 -10.84
N PHE A 3 4.70 0.05 -10.38
CA PHE A 3 4.63 0.83 -9.13
C PHE A 3 3.50 1.86 -9.14
N GLN A 4 3.33 2.61 -10.23
CA GLN A 4 2.26 3.60 -10.33
C GLN A 4 0.86 2.97 -10.21
N LYS A 5 0.67 1.75 -10.74
CA LYS A 5 -0.58 1.00 -10.58
C LYS A 5 -0.75 0.53 -9.13
N LEU A 6 0.30 0.02 -8.49
CA LEU A 6 0.30 -0.32 -7.06
C LEU A 6 -0.08 0.88 -6.19
N PHE A 7 0.65 2.00 -6.32
CA PHE A 7 0.42 3.24 -5.57
C PHE A 7 -1.00 3.76 -5.72
N LYS A 8 -1.52 3.84 -6.96
CA LYS A 8 -2.90 4.29 -7.20
C LYS A 8 -3.93 3.34 -6.59
N THR A 9 -3.69 2.02 -6.60
CA THR A 9 -4.60 1.06 -6.00
C THR A 9 -4.59 1.16 -4.48
N LEU A 10 -3.42 1.27 -3.85
CA LEU A 10 -3.31 1.48 -2.39
C LEU A 10 -3.99 2.77 -1.95
N LEU A 11 -3.77 3.88 -2.68
CA LEU A 11 -4.40 5.16 -2.36
C LEU A 11 -5.93 5.11 -2.45
N LYS A 12 -6.48 4.37 -3.43
CA LYS A 12 -7.93 4.11 -3.53
C LYS A 12 -8.48 3.27 -2.38
N GLN A 13 -7.66 2.42 -1.78
CA GLN A 13 -8.00 1.60 -0.61
C GLN A 13 -7.76 2.36 0.71
N GLY A 14 -7.40 3.65 0.65
CA GLY A 14 -7.14 4.47 1.83
C GLY A 14 -5.76 4.28 2.46
N VAL A 15 -4.84 3.57 1.77
CA VAL A 15 -3.47 3.35 2.24
C VAL A 15 -2.52 4.26 1.47
N PHE A 16 -1.90 5.20 2.18
CA PHE A 16 -0.86 6.05 1.61
C PHE A 16 0.52 5.42 1.83
N ILE A 17 1.30 5.34 0.75
CA ILE A 17 2.73 5.01 0.79
C ILE A 17 3.50 6.14 0.08
N PRO A 18 4.80 6.31 0.33
CA PRO A 18 5.57 7.34 -0.36
C PRO A 18 5.45 7.23 -1.89
N PRO A 19 5.32 8.35 -2.63
CA PRO A 19 5.06 8.35 -4.07
C PRO A 19 6.31 8.02 -4.92
N SER A 20 7.21 7.17 -4.41
CA SER A 20 8.42 6.73 -5.08
C SER A 20 8.74 5.28 -4.70
N GLN A 21 9.16 4.47 -5.67
CA GLN A 21 9.58 3.08 -5.44
C GLN A 21 10.95 2.96 -4.75
N PHE A 22 11.66 4.09 -4.59
CA PHE A 22 13.00 4.16 -4.01
C PHE A 22 12.98 4.66 -2.56
N GLU A 23 11.78 4.85 -1.99
CA GLU A 23 11.55 5.30 -0.62
C GLU A 23 11.15 4.12 0.28
N VAL A 24 11.30 4.32 1.60
CA VAL A 24 10.89 3.35 2.63
C VAL A 24 9.55 3.72 3.24
N VAL A 25 8.80 2.72 3.72
CA VAL A 25 7.55 2.94 4.49
C VAL A 25 7.90 2.96 5.98
N PHE A 26 7.43 3.99 6.69
CA PHE A 26 7.65 4.13 8.13
C PHE A 26 6.43 3.65 8.93
N LEU A 27 6.69 3.06 10.09
CA LEU A 27 5.69 2.72 11.08
C LEU A 27 5.73 3.72 12.24
N SER A 28 4.61 3.83 12.96
CA SER A 28 4.50 4.62 14.19
C SER A 28 3.68 3.86 15.22
N ASP A 29 3.86 4.21 16.50
CA ASP A 29 3.14 3.60 17.63
C ASP A 29 1.62 3.80 17.57
N ALA A 30 1.15 4.80 16.83
CA ALA A 30 -0.27 5.02 16.58
C ALA A 30 -0.93 3.94 15.69
N HIS A 31 -0.16 3.12 14.97
CA HIS A 31 -0.73 2.07 14.11
C HIS A 31 -1.21 0.90 14.97
N THR A 32 -2.49 0.55 14.82
CA THR A 32 -3.09 -0.60 15.50
C THR A 32 -2.97 -1.87 14.65
N GLU A 33 -3.20 -3.05 15.25
CA GLU A 33 -3.29 -4.31 14.48
C GLU A 33 -4.34 -4.23 13.36
N ASN A 34 -5.44 -3.52 13.58
CA ASN A 34 -6.47 -3.31 12.59
C ASN A 34 -5.96 -2.47 11.39
N ASP A 35 -5.11 -1.48 11.63
CA ASP A 35 -4.49 -0.69 10.56
C ASP A 35 -3.52 -1.54 9.73
N LEU A 36 -2.76 -2.42 10.41
CA LEU A 36 -1.87 -3.38 9.75
C LEU A 36 -2.66 -4.37 8.89
N ASN A 37 -3.74 -4.95 9.41
CA ASN A 37 -4.58 -5.90 8.68
C ASN A 37 -5.23 -5.25 7.45
N LYS A 38 -5.80 -4.05 7.61
CA LYS A 38 -6.34 -3.27 6.47
C LYS A 38 -5.27 -2.99 5.42
N THR A 39 -4.05 -2.66 5.86
CA THR A 39 -2.92 -2.40 4.97
C THR A 39 -2.52 -3.66 4.20
N LEU A 40 -2.46 -4.82 4.86
CA LEU A 40 -2.18 -6.11 4.22
C LEU A 40 -3.21 -6.46 3.15
N ASP A 41 -4.51 -6.30 3.44
CA ASP A 41 -5.59 -6.55 2.48
C ASP A 41 -5.52 -5.62 1.25
N ALA A 42 -5.21 -4.35 1.48
CA ALA A 42 -4.98 -3.38 0.41
C ALA A 42 -3.79 -3.79 -0.48
N TYR A 43 -2.69 -4.24 0.12
CA TYR A 43 -1.53 -4.75 -0.60
C TYR A 43 -1.83 -6.01 -1.39
N HIS A 44 -2.58 -6.96 -0.83
CA HIS A 44 -3.03 -8.15 -1.56
C HIS A 44 -3.82 -7.78 -2.82
N THR A 45 -4.75 -6.84 -2.69
CA THR A 45 -5.54 -6.32 -3.83
C THR A 45 -4.67 -5.60 -4.85
N ALA A 46 -3.77 -4.73 -4.39
CA ALA A 46 -2.89 -3.96 -5.24
C ALA A 46 -1.91 -4.85 -6.02
N LEU A 47 -1.32 -5.85 -5.38
CA LEU A 47 -0.40 -6.81 -6.02
C LEU A 47 -1.10 -7.67 -7.08
N LYS A 48 -2.33 -8.13 -6.81
CA LYS A 48 -3.16 -8.82 -7.82
C LYS A 48 -3.41 -7.93 -9.03
N SER A 49 -3.69 -6.64 -8.81
CA SER A 49 -3.92 -5.70 -9.91
C SER A 49 -2.68 -5.48 -10.78
N VAL A 50 -1.47 -5.73 -10.26
CA VAL A 50 -0.20 -5.50 -10.97
C VAL A 50 0.30 -6.75 -11.70
N LYS A 51 -0.22 -7.94 -11.38
CA LYS A 51 0.00 -9.14 -12.19
C LYS A 51 -0.74 -8.99 -13.52
N ASN A 52 0.00 -9.21 -14.61
CA ASN A 52 -0.56 -9.40 -15.95
C ASN A 52 -1.19 -10.79 -16.01
#